data_AF-A0A9D8EQ10-F1
#
_entry.id   AF-A0A9D8EQ10-F1
#
_cell.length_a   1.000
_cell.length_b   1.000
_cell.length_c   1.000
_cell.angle_alpha   90.00
_cell.angle_beta   90.00
_cell.angle_gamma   90.00
#
_symmetry.space_group_name_H-M   'P 1'
#
loop_
_entity.id
_entity.type
_entity.pdbx_description
1 polymer ?
#
loop_
_entity_poly.entity_id
_entity_poly.type
_entity_poly.pdbx_seq_one_letter_code
_entity_poly.pdbx_strand_id
1 'polypeptide(L)'
;GSKSFYSYFNWLPTEKYSCGTHGYSYPHYIISAGIIITKRMEKTKDLKNMMFCTMEDEDGMYEAVFFPESYKRNVKIIMSNPFIILRGRLHLKDNNVSLIVMDVYSIPELKKVERLRKEEKIKTELLAATMTS
;
A
#
# COMPACT_ATOMS: atom_id res chain seq x y z
N GLY A 1 -11.29 11.31 -9.76
CA GLY A 1 -9.89 11.13 -10.20
C GLY A 1 -9.09 10.58 -9.05
N SER A 2 -8.25 9.58 -9.29
CA SER A 2 -7.23 9.16 -8.31
C SER A 2 -6.27 10.33 -8.09
N LYS A 3 -5.98 10.64 -6.82
CA LYS A 3 -4.97 11.64 -6.46
C LYS A 3 -3.63 10.92 -6.22
N SER A 4 -2.52 11.45 -6.70
CA SER A 4 -1.16 11.05 -6.31
C SER A 4 -0.99 11.15 -4.78
N PHE A 5 -0.06 10.38 -4.23
CA PHE A 5 0.41 10.52 -2.85
C PHE A 5 0.72 11.97 -2.48
N TYR A 6 1.42 12.72 -3.34
CA TYR A 6 1.75 14.13 -3.11
C TYR A 6 0.51 15.03 -3.10
N SER A 7 -0.48 14.74 -3.95
CA SER A 7 -1.76 15.45 -3.97
C SER A 7 -2.60 15.19 -2.71
N TYR A 8 -2.49 13.99 -2.11
CA TYR A 8 -3.07 13.70 -0.81
C TYR A 8 -2.40 14.51 0.31
N PHE A 9 -1.07 14.61 0.28
CA PHE A 9 -0.34 15.35 1.31
C PHE A 9 -0.67 16.85 1.31
N ASN A 10 -0.60 17.51 0.16
CA ASN A 10 -0.81 18.96 0.04
C ASN A 10 -2.24 19.42 0.40
N TRP A 11 -3.20 18.49 0.50
CA TRP A 11 -4.59 18.80 0.80
C TRP A 11 -4.97 18.59 2.28
N LEU A 12 -4.09 18.00 3.10
CA LEU A 12 -4.40 17.67 4.49
C LEU A 12 -3.91 18.76 5.45
N PRO A 13 -4.81 19.43 6.21
CA PRO A 13 -4.40 20.38 7.24
C PRO A 13 -3.54 19.70 8.31
N THR A 14 -2.45 20.35 8.72
CA THR A 14 -1.55 19.88 9.80
C THR A 14 -2.27 19.67 11.14
N GLU A 15 -3.41 20.33 11.35
CA GLU A 15 -4.29 20.19 12.51
C GLU A 15 -4.95 18.81 12.63
N LYS A 16 -4.97 18.00 11.57
CA LYS A 16 -5.60 16.67 11.56
C LYS A 16 -4.68 15.52 11.99
N TYR A 17 -3.43 15.81 12.34
CA TYR A 17 -2.50 14.77 12.73
C TYR A 17 -2.51 14.56 14.25
N SER A 18 -2.56 13.30 14.71
CA SER A 18 -2.41 13.00 16.14
C SER A 18 -0.94 13.20 16.54
N CYS A 19 -0.70 14.06 17.53
CA CYS A 19 0.63 14.31 18.09
C CYS A 19 1.11 13.08 18.90
N GLY A 20 2.25 12.53 18.51
CA GLY A 20 3.02 11.60 19.33
C GLY A 20 4.44 12.13 19.54
N THR A 21 5.17 11.58 20.51
CA THR A 21 6.56 11.98 20.86
C THR A 21 7.59 11.79 19.74
N HIS A 22 7.19 11.24 18.59
CA HIS A 22 8.07 10.86 17.47
C HIS A 22 7.61 11.40 16.10
N GLY A 23 6.59 12.26 16.06
CA GLY A 23 6.03 12.83 14.83
C GLY A 23 4.51 12.87 14.81
N TYR A 24 3.96 13.26 13.66
CA TYR A 24 2.54 13.49 13.41
C TYR A 24 2.00 12.39 12.50
N SER A 25 0.92 11.70 12.89
CA SER A 25 0.31 10.66 12.06
C SER A 25 -1.09 11.06 11.60
N TYR A 26 -1.38 10.87 10.32
CA TYR A 26 -2.73 11.05 9.79
C TYR A 26 -3.64 9.91 10.30
N PRO A 27 -4.82 10.21 10.87
CA PRO A 27 -5.62 9.21 11.58
C PRO A 27 -6.26 8.17 10.66
N HIS A 28 -6.48 8.52 9.39
CA HIS A 28 -7.11 7.62 8.43
C HIS A 28 -6.07 6.86 7.61
N TYR A 29 -6.47 5.65 7.19
CA TYR A 29 -5.69 4.91 6.23
C TYR A 29 -5.82 5.56 4.85
N ILE A 30 -4.70 5.61 4.15
CA ILE A 30 -4.64 5.94 2.73
C ILE A 30 -4.26 4.71 1.93
N ILE A 31 -4.56 4.76 0.64
CA ILE A 31 -4.12 3.78 -0.34
C ILE A 31 -3.23 4.52 -1.34
N SER A 32 -2.06 3.98 -1.61
CA SER A 32 -1.15 4.48 -2.63
C SER A 32 -0.78 3.34 -3.58
N ALA A 33 -0.62 3.62 -4.87
CA ALA A 33 -0.19 2.65 -5.87
C ALA A 33 1.05 3.20 -6.58
N GLY A 34 2.04 2.36 -6.82
CA GLY A 34 3.29 2.82 -7.43
C GLY A 34 4.29 1.70 -7.69
N ILE A 35 5.51 2.12 -8.03
CA ILE A 35 6.64 1.25 -8.34
C ILE A 35 7.64 1.29 -7.20
N ILE A 36 8.14 0.12 -6.78
CA ILE A 36 9.26 0.04 -5.84
C ILE A 36 10.57 0.30 -6.60
N ILE A 37 11.23 1.41 -6.27
CA ILE A 37 12.53 1.79 -6.85
C ILE A 37 13.68 1.15 -6.08
N THR A 38 13.65 1.23 -4.75
CA THR A 38 14.69 0.64 -3.89
C THR A 38 14.08 -0.09 -2.71
N LYS A 39 14.82 -1.07 -2.18
CA LYS A 39 14.48 -1.84 -0.97
C LYS A 39 15.68 -1.86 -0.04
N ARG A 40 15.53 -1.38 1.19
CA ARG A 40 16.56 -1.41 2.24
C ARG A 40 16.03 -2.17 3.45
N MET A 41 16.63 -3.31 3.75
CA MET A 41 16.31 -4.10 4.93
C MET A 41 17.15 -3.62 6.10
N GLU A 42 16.50 -3.38 7.24
CA GLU A 42 17.14 -2.91 8.47
C GLU A 42 16.68 -3.77 9.66
N LYS A 43 17.34 -3.59 10.80
CA LYS A 43 16.89 -4.15 12.07
C LYS A 43 16.48 -3.04 13.03
N THR A 44 15.40 -3.28 13.76
CA THR A 44 15.00 -2.44 14.89
C THR A 44 15.99 -2.58 16.05
N LYS A 45 15.84 -1.73 17.07
CA LYS A 45 16.64 -1.81 18.31
C LYS A 45 16.52 -3.16 19.02
N ASP A 46 15.37 -3.82 18.90
CA ASP A 46 15.13 -5.19 19.39
C ASP A 46 15.45 -6.27 18.35
N LEU A 47 16.32 -5.95 17.36
CA LEU A 47 16.88 -6.86 16.36
C LEU A 47 15.86 -7.55 15.43
N LYS A 48 14.64 -7.02 15.32
CA LYS A 48 13.62 -7.52 14.39
C LYS A 48 13.78 -6.88 13.02
N ASN A 49 13.62 -7.68 11.97
CA ASN A 49 13.72 -7.18 10.60
C ASN A 49 12.60 -6.19 10.28
N MET A 50 12.96 -5.09 9.64
CA MET A 50 12.07 -4.09 9.07
C MET A 50 12.56 -3.71 7.66
N MET A 51 11.78 -2.93 6.93
CA MET A 51 12.15 -2.53 5.57
C MET A 51 11.73 -1.10 5.28
N PHE A 52 12.58 -0.41 4.52
CA PHE A 52 12.29 0.86 3.88
C PHE A 52 12.25 0.64 2.37
N CYS A 53 11.21 1.11 1.71
CA CYS A 53 11.10 1.09 0.26
C CYS A 53 10.99 2.53 -0.24
N THR A 54 11.77 2.88 -1.26
CA THR A 54 11.47 4.09 -2.06
C THR A 54 10.41 3.71 -3.08
N MET A 55 9.27 4.39 -3.01
CA MET A 55 8.17 4.24 -3.95
C MET A 55 8.14 5.43 -4.89
N GLU A 56 7.80 5.19 -6.15
CA GLU A 56 7.52 6.23 -7.15
C GLU A 56 6.08 6.11 -7.65
N ASP A 57 5.36 7.23 -7.69
CA ASP A 57 4.07 7.41 -8.34
C ASP A 57 4.17 8.48 -9.45
N GLU A 58 3.03 8.90 -10.01
CA GLU A 58 2.99 9.85 -11.13
C GLU A 58 3.68 11.20 -10.83
N ASP A 59 3.59 11.70 -9.58
CA ASP A 59 4.02 13.05 -9.23
C ASP A 59 5.27 13.08 -8.33
N GLY A 60 5.85 11.93 -7.98
CA GLY A 60 7.12 11.90 -7.26
C GLY A 60 7.43 10.61 -6.51
N MET A 61 8.43 10.71 -5.64
CA MET A 61 8.92 9.60 -4.82
C MET A 61 8.62 9.82 -3.33
N TYR A 62 8.35 8.73 -2.60
CA TYR A 62 8.14 8.76 -1.15
C TYR A 62 8.69 7.50 -0.47
N GLU A 63 8.95 7.60 0.83
CA GLU A 63 9.42 6.45 1.62
C GLU A 63 8.22 5.67 2.20
N ALA A 64 8.18 4.37 1.94
CA ALA A 64 7.27 3.42 2.57
C ALA A 64 8.02 2.61 3.64
N VAL A 65 7.49 2.61 4.86
CA VAL A 65 8.13 2.00 6.03
C VAL A 65 7.32 0.78 6.48
N PHE A 66 8.01 -0.35 6.60
CA PHE A 66 7.47 -1.63 7.02
C PHE A 66 8.07 -2.03 8.36
N PHE A 67 7.37 -1.74 9.46
CA PHE A 67 7.74 -2.26 10.78
C PHE A 67 7.62 -3.78 10.83
N PRO A 68 8.25 -4.45 11.81
CA PRO A 68 8.46 -5.90 11.77
C PRO A 68 7.24 -6.77 11.46
N GLU A 69 6.08 -6.46 12.05
CA GLU A 69 4.85 -7.23 11.80
C GLU A 69 4.32 -7.03 10.37
N SER A 70 4.39 -5.80 9.86
CA SER A 70 4.02 -5.49 8.48
C SER A 70 5.02 -6.09 7.49
N TYR A 71 6.33 -6.02 7.79
CA TYR A 71 7.38 -6.62 6.99
C TYR A 71 7.18 -8.14 6.85
N LYS A 72 7.04 -8.87 7.97
CA LYS A 72 6.84 -10.33 7.97
C LYS A 72 5.64 -10.74 7.10
N ARG A 73 4.55 -9.98 7.18
CA ARG A 73 3.32 -10.23 6.43
C ARG A 73 3.50 -10.02 4.93
N ASN A 74 4.19 -8.95 4.55
CA ASN A 74 4.16 -8.44 3.18
C ASN A 74 5.44 -8.73 2.36
N VAL A 75 6.52 -9.22 2.98
CA VAL A 75 7.84 -9.39 2.33
C VAL A 75 7.77 -10.22 1.05
N LYS A 76 6.97 -11.29 1.00
CA LYS A 76 6.85 -12.11 -0.21
C LYS A 76 6.35 -11.29 -1.41
N ILE A 77 5.32 -10.46 -1.19
CA ILE A 77 4.73 -9.63 -2.24
C ILE A 77 5.73 -8.56 -2.68
N ILE A 78 6.38 -7.89 -1.72
CA ILE A 78 7.37 -6.83 -1.95
C ILE A 78 8.55 -7.34 -2.77
N MET A 79 9.05 -8.55 -2.47
CA MET A 79 10.20 -9.12 -3.16
C MET A 79 9.87 -9.60 -4.57
N SER A 80 8.64 -10.07 -4.80
CA SER A 80 8.24 -10.65 -6.10
C SER A 80 7.59 -9.65 -7.07
N ASN A 81 7.18 -8.47 -6.61
CA ASN A 81 6.42 -7.53 -7.43
C ASN A 81 7.01 -6.12 -7.34
N PRO A 82 7.40 -5.50 -8.47
CA PRO A 82 7.79 -4.09 -8.48
C PRO A 82 6.58 -3.15 -8.44
N PHE A 83 5.43 -3.57 -8.98
CA PHE A 83 4.18 -2.80 -9.00
C PHE A 83 3.24 -3.24 -7.90
N ILE A 84 2.97 -2.36 -6.93
CA ILE A 84 2.19 -2.70 -5.75
C ILE A 84 1.23 -1.59 -5.34
N ILE A 85 0.20 -1.99 -4.60
CA ILE A 85 -0.69 -1.10 -3.86
C ILE A 85 -0.36 -1.23 -2.37
N LEU A 86 -0.17 -0.10 -1.72
CA LEU A 86 0.10 0.04 -0.31
C LEU A 86 -1.12 0.59 0.41
N ARG A 87 -1.46 0.01 1.56
CA ARG A 87 -2.41 0.58 2.53
C ARG A 87 -1.67 0.91 3.81
N GLY A 88 -1.78 2.16 4.26
CA GLY A 88 -1.00 2.63 5.39
C GLY A 88 -1.48 3.96 5.94
N ARG A 89 -0.71 4.54 6.88
CA ARG A 89 -0.96 5.89 7.40
C ARG A 89 0.21 6.80 7.09
N LEU A 90 -0.10 8.05 6.75
CA LEU A 90 0.92 9.09 6.60
C LEU A 90 1.53 9.40 7.95
N HIS A 91 2.85 9.51 7.97
CA HIS A 91 3.63 9.92 9.12
C HIS A 91 4.58 11.04 8.72
N LEU A 92 4.46 12.18 9.41
CA LEU A 92 5.26 13.37 9.20
C LEU A 92 6.24 13.52 10.36
N LYS A 93 7.53 13.59 10.04
CA LYS A 93 8.60 13.81 10.99
C LYS A 93 9.71 14.63 10.34
N ASP A 94 10.17 15.69 11.00
CA ASP A 94 11.27 16.54 10.52
C ASP A 94 11.08 17.00 9.05
N ASN A 95 9.87 17.46 8.72
CA ASN A 95 9.42 17.82 7.36
C ASN A 95 9.46 16.70 6.30
N ASN A 96 9.71 15.45 6.69
CA ASN A 96 9.66 14.29 5.80
C ASN A 96 8.35 13.52 6.00
N VAL A 97 7.70 13.19 4.88
CA VAL A 97 6.48 12.38 4.86
C VAL A 97 6.84 10.97 4.47
N SER A 98 6.41 10.01 5.29
CA SER A 98 6.53 8.59 5.01
C SER A 98 5.17 7.91 5.11
N LEU A 99 5.01 6.80 4.39
CA LEU A 99 3.86 5.93 4.51
C LEU A 99 4.20 4.75 5.42
N ILE A 100 3.60 4.71 6.62
CA ILE A 100 3.70 3.53 7.48
C ILE A 100 2.73 2.47 6.96
N VAL A 101 3.25 1.42 6.34
CA VAL A 101 2.46 0.44 5.61
C VAL A 101 1.93 -0.64 6.54
N MET A 102 0.67 -1.00 6.37
CA MET A 102 0.03 -2.15 7.02
C MET A 102 -0.14 -3.34 6.08
N ASP A 103 -0.64 -3.10 4.87
CA ASP A 103 -0.95 -4.15 3.91
C ASP A 103 -0.40 -3.81 2.52
N VAL A 104 0.01 -4.84 1.78
CA VAL A 104 0.49 -4.74 0.40
C VAL A 104 -0.31 -5.66 -0.50
N TYR A 105 -0.66 -5.18 -1.69
CA TYR A 105 -1.33 -5.97 -2.72
C TYR A 105 -0.55 -5.89 -4.03
N SER A 106 -0.37 -7.04 -4.69
CA SER A 106 0.18 -7.11 -6.03
C SER A 106 -0.89 -6.70 -7.06
N ILE A 107 -0.55 -5.75 -7.93
CA ILE A 107 -1.44 -5.34 -9.03
C ILE A 107 -1.70 -6.51 -10.01
N PRO A 108 -0.67 -7.27 -10.45
CA PRO A 108 -0.88 -8.48 -11.25
C PRO A 108 -1.85 -9.50 -10.62
N GLU A 109 -1.72 -9.77 -9.32
CA GLU A 109 -2.58 -10.74 -8.63
C GLU A 109 -4.02 -10.24 -8.55
N LEU A 110 -4.24 -8.94 -8.27
CA LEU A 110 -5.57 -8.35 -8.26
C LEU A 110 -6.27 -8.48 -9.62
N LYS A 111 -5.58 -8.16 -10.72
CA LYS A 111 -6.14 -8.32 -12.07
C LYS A 111 -6.51 -9.77 -12.38
N LYS A 112 -5.70 -10.73 -11.93
CA LYS A 112 -5.99 -12.17 -12.09
C LYS A 112 -7.26 -12.57 -11.34
N VAL A 113 -7.40 -12.14 -10.08
CA VAL A 113 -8.58 -12.43 -9.26
C VAL A 113 -9.85 -11.80 -9.86
N GLU A 114 -9.78 -10.57 -10.35
CA GLU A 114 -10.91 -9.92 -11.01
C GLU A 114 -11.36 -10.67 -12.27
N ARG A 115 -10.40 -11.14 -13.08
CA ARG A 115 -10.71 -11.93 -14.28
C ARG A 115 -11.42 -13.24 -13.91
N LEU A 116 -10.89 -13.99 -12.94
CA LEU A 116 -11.48 -15.25 -12.50
C LEU A 116 -12.92 -15.07 -11.96
N ARG A 117 -13.16 -14.01 -11.17
CA ARG A 117 -14.50 -13.69 -10.67
C ARG A 117 -15.49 -13.38 -11.81
N LYS A 118 -15.05 -12.68 -12.86
CA LYS A 118 -15.88 -12.42 -14.04
C LYS A 118 -16.20 -13.73 -14.77
N GLU A 119 -15.22 -14.61 -14.94
CA GLU A 119 -15.41 -15.92 -15.58
C GLU A 119 -16.37 -16.82 -14.79
N GLU A 120 -16.25 -16.86 -13.46
CA GLU A 120 -17.17 -17.60 -12.59
C GLU A 120 -18.60 -17.06 -12.70
N LYS A 121 -18.77 -15.74 -12.64
CA LYS A 121 -20.09 -15.11 -12.77
C LYS A 121 -20.77 -15.47 -14.09
N ILE A 122 -20.03 -15.38 -15.21
CA ILE A 122 -20.55 -15.73 -16.55
C ILE A 122 -20.96 -17.20 -16.61
N LYS A 123 -20.14 -18.12 -16.06
CA LYS A 123 -20.46 -19.55 -16.00
C LYS A 123 -21.73 -19.82 -15.20
N THR A 124 -21.89 -19.18 -14.04
CA THR A 124 -23.08 -19.33 -13.21
C THR A 124 -24.34 -18.84 -13.92
N GLU A 125 -24.27 -17.71 -14.63
CA GLU A 125 -25.39 -17.17 -15.42
C GLU A 125 -25.79 -18.09 -16.59
N LEU A 126 -24.81 -18.63 -17.32
CA LEU A 126 -25.05 -19.60 -18.40
C LEU A 126 -25.71 -20.89 -17.88
N LEU A 127 -25.23 -21.42 -16.75
CA LEU A 127 -25.81 -22.60 -16.12
C LEU A 127 -27.27 -22.35 -15.71
N ALA A 128 -27.56 -21.20 -15.10
CA ALA A 128 -28.92 -20.84 -14.70
C ALA A 128 -29.87 -20.70 -15.90
N ALA A 129 -29.41 -20.12 -17.01
CA ALA A 129 -30.18 -20.00 -18.24
C ALA A 129 -30.49 -21.38 -18.88
N THR A 130 -29.56 -22.33 -18.78
CA THR A 130 -29.74 -23.66 -19.37
C THR A 130 -30.71 -24.53 -18.55
N MET A 131 -30.78 -24.33 -17.22
CA MET A 131 -31.68 -25.07 -16.33
C MET A 131 -33.13 -24.55 -16.32
N THR A 132 -33.37 -23.37 -16.90
CA THR A 132 -34.71 -22.75 -17.00
C THR A 132 -35.35 -22.92 -18.38
N SER A 133 -34.63 -23.55 -19.31
CA SER A 133 -35.07 -23.94 -20.66
C SER A 133 -35.45 -25.43 -20.68
#